data_AF-A0AB38S7G0-F1
#
_entry.id   AF-A0AB38S7G0-F1
#
_cell.length_a   1.000
_cell.length_b   1.000
_cell.length_c   1.000
_cell.angle_alpha   90.00
_cell.angle_beta   90.00
_cell.angle_gamma   90.00
#
_symmetry.space_group_name_H-M   'P 1'
#
loop_
_entity.id
_entity.type
_entity.pdbx_description
1 polymer ?
#
loop_
_entity_poly.entity_id
_entity_poly.type
_entity_poly.pdbx_seq_one_letter_code
_entity_poly.pdbx_strand_id
1 'polypeptide(L)'
;MSARLSDAGRPSIADRIRRELENAQLENPDVENHQLEAELDEEVDTYAKDRGRRIKAALKKLREVGAGNTLAADVRRLAPHAEDAILIRMWAAAEKATDRIDPKTIDRQTRRMFRLSEWLQTHDRQPIAGRLSTPGLAQDVEEYKHETGDSKINADLVRLGLYQQLLEANRALGLPPPESLTEKG
;
A
#
# COMPACT_ATOMS: atom_id res chain seq x y z
N MET A 1 -19.68 26.32 -8.70
CA MET A 1 -19.16 25.42 -9.74
C MET A 1 -17.77 24.97 -9.33
N SER A 2 -17.55 23.65 -9.27
CA SER A 2 -16.49 23.00 -8.50
C SER A 2 -15.12 23.11 -9.18
N ALA A 3 -14.16 23.75 -8.51
CA ALA A 3 -12.75 23.72 -8.89
C ALA A 3 -12.20 22.31 -8.64
N ARG A 4 -11.75 21.63 -9.71
CA ARG A 4 -11.02 20.37 -9.60
C ARG A 4 -9.58 20.71 -9.25
N LEU A 5 -9.26 20.64 -7.96
CA LEU A 5 -7.89 20.52 -7.47
C LEU A 5 -7.24 19.32 -8.17
N SER A 6 -6.06 19.53 -8.77
CA SER A 6 -5.23 18.43 -9.22
C SER A 6 -4.78 17.61 -8.00
N ASP A 7 -4.64 16.30 -8.18
CA ASP A 7 -4.42 15.26 -7.15
C ASP A 7 -3.17 15.45 -6.25
N ALA A 8 -2.45 16.57 -6.41
CA ALA A 8 -1.26 16.96 -5.66
C ALA A 8 -1.41 18.29 -4.90
N GLY A 9 -2.62 18.85 -4.81
CA GLY A 9 -2.84 20.16 -4.16
C GLY A 9 -2.28 21.34 -4.96
N ARG A 10 -2.07 21.15 -6.28
CA ARG A 10 -1.48 22.17 -7.16
C ARG A 10 -2.56 22.86 -8.01
N PRO A 11 -2.43 24.17 -8.25
CA PRO A 11 -3.36 24.95 -9.08
C PRO A 11 -3.45 24.35 -10.49
N SER A 12 -4.65 24.35 -11.06
CA SER A 12 -4.89 23.85 -12.41
C SER A 12 -4.20 24.73 -13.45
N ILE A 13 -3.94 24.19 -14.65
CA ILE A 13 -3.52 24.99 -15.83
C ILE A 13 -4.49 26.16 -16.05
N ALA A 14 -5.79 25.97 -15.78
CA ALA A 14 -6.79 27.03 -15.88
C ALA A 14 -6.61 28.13 -14.83
N ASP A 15 -6.18 27.78 -13.61
CA ASP A 15 -5.91 28.75 -12.55
C ASP A 15 -4.60 29.52 -12.84
N ARG A 16 -3.66 28.89 -13.54
CA ARG A 16 -2.39 29.50 -13.97
C ARG A 16 -2.54 30.51 -15.10
N ILE A 17 -3.31 30.16 -16.14
CA ILE A 17 -3.66 31.10 -17.22
C ILE A 17 -4.39 32.31 -16.63
N ARG A 18 -5.23 32.09 -15.61
CA ARG A 18 -5.89 33.19 -14.90
C ARG A 18 -4.90 34.08 -14.16
N ARG A 19 -3.95 33.50 -13.42
CA ARG A 19 -2.90 34.24 -12.69
C ARG A 19 -2.04 35.10 -13.63
N GLU A 20 -1.67 34.57 -14.80
CA GLU A 20 -0.91 35.32 -15.81
C GLU A 20 -1.70 36.53 -16.36
N LEU A 21 -3.01 36.36 -16.59
CA LEU A 21 -3.91 37.44 -17.00
C LEU A 21 -4.14 38.50 -15.90
N GLU A 22 -4.12 38.08 -14.63
CA GLU A 22 -4.22 38.95 -13.46
C GLU A 22 -2.92 39.74 -13.25
N ASN A 23 -1.76 39.09 -13.41
CA ASN A 23 -0.45 39.73 -13.33
C ASN A 23 -0.28 40.86 -14.35
N ALA A 24 -0.83 40.69 -15.55
CA ALA A 24 -0.80 41.70 -16.63
C ALA A 24 -1.49 43.03 -16.27
N GLN A 25 -2.28 43.08 -15.18
CA GLN A 25 -2.99 44.26 -14.69
C GLN A 25 -2.27 44.93 -13.51
N LEU A 26 -1.18 44.35 -13.01
CA LEU A 26 -0.41 44.88 -11.90
C LEU A 26 0.58 45.95 -12.35
N GLU A 27 1.07 46.74 -11.39
CA GLU A 27 2.01 47.83 -11.62
C GLU A 27 3.38 47.34 -12.14
N ASN A 28 3.74 46.08 -11.83
CA ASN A 28 5.00 45.44 -12.24
C ASN A 28 4.77 44.00 -12.74
N PRO A 29 4.17 43.83 -13.92
CA PRO A 29 3.77 42.51 -14.45
C PRO A 29 4.97 41.59 -14.72
N ASP A 30 6.12 42.16 -15.09
CA ASP A 30 7.32 41.40 -15.44
C ASP A 30 7.93 40.65 -14.25
N VAL A 31 7.83 41.22 -13.04
CA VAL A 31 8.37 40.59 -11.81
C VAL A 31 7.52 39.38 -11.41
N GLU A 32 6.20 39.51 -11.47
CA GLU A 32 5.25 38.45 -11.13
C GLU A 32 5.25 37.32 -12.16
N ASN A 33 5.43 37.65 -13.45
CA ASN A 33 5.58 36.65 -14.50
C ASN A 33 6.91 35.89 -14.39
N HIS A 34 8.01 36.55 -14.05
CA HIS A 34 9.29 35.88 -13.82
C HIS A 34 9.24 34.90 -12.63
N GLN A 35 8.46 35.21 -11.58
CA GLN A 35 8.22 34.25 -10.49
C GLN A 35 7.38 33.06 -10.95
N LEU A 36 6.35 33.29 -11.77
CA LEU A 36 5.54 32.23 -12.37
C LEU A 36 6.37 31.31 -13.28
N GLU A 37 7.27 31.86 -14.07
CA GLU A 37 8.21 31.10 -14.91
C GLU A 37 9.13 30.20 -14.08
N ALA A 38 9.71 30.72 -12.99
CA ALA A 38 10.55 29.92 -12.08
C ALA A 38 9.78 28.77 -11.41
N GLU A 39 8.52 29.00 -11.01
CA GLU A 39 7.64 27.94 -10.47
C GLU A 39 7.36 26.85 -11.53
N LEU A 40 7.19 27.22 -12.80
CA LEU A 40 6.97 26.28 -13.91
C LEU A 40 8.22 25.44 -14.21
N ASP A 41 9.40 26.07 -14.21
CA ASP A 41 10.67 25.37 -14.41
C ASP A 41 10.91 24.31 -13.31
N GLU A 42 10.67 24.67 -12.04
CA GLU A 42 10.78 23.74 -10.91
C GLU A 42 9.82 22.53 -11.05
N GLU A 43 8.61 22.77 -11.56
CA GLU A 43 7.64 21.71 -11.80
C GLU A 43 8.01 20.79 -12.95
N VAL A 44 8.51 21.34 -14.06
CA VAL A 44 9.03 20.56 -15.19
C VAL A 44 10.16 19.65 -14.71
N ASP A 45 11.07 20.19 -13.91
CA ASP A 45 12.15 19.44 -13.28
C ASP A 45 11.64 18.33 -12.36
N THR A 46 10.63 18.64 -11.55
CA THR A 46 10.00 17.66 -10.65
C THR A 46 9.34 16.54 -11.44
N TYR A 47 8.60 16.87 -12.50
CA TYR A 47 7.96 15.90 -13.38
C TYR A 47 9.00 15.03 -14.11
N ALA A 48 10.06 15.63 -14.64
CA ALA A 48 11.15 14.92 -15.29
C ALA A 48 11.87 13.96 -14.33
N LYS A 49 12.13 14.39 -13.09
CA LYS A 49 12.73 13.56 -12.02
C LYS A 49 11.83 12.38 -11.66
N ASP A 50 10.54 12.60 -11.46
CA ASP A 50 9.60 11.53 -11.10
C ASP A 50 9.40 10.54 -12.26
N ARG A 51 9.24 11.04 -13.50
CA ARG A 51 9.16 10.21 -14.70
C ARG A 51 10.45 9.41 -14.91
N GLY A 52 11.61 10.04 -14.72
CA GLY A 52 12.92 9.39 -14.77
C GLY A 52 13.05 8.26 -13.74
N ARG A 53 12.60 8.49 -12.49
CA ARG A 53 12.56 7.46 -11.44
C ARG A 53 11.68 6.27 -11.84
N ARG A 54 10.48 6.52 -12.36
CA ARG A 54 9.55 5.47 -12.81
C ARG A 54 10.13 4.66 -13.98
N ILE A 55 10.73 5.33 -14.97
CA ILE A 55 11.39 4.67 -16.11
C ILE A 55 12.55 3.80 -15.63
N LYS A 56 13.41 4.32 -14.72
CA LYS A 56 14.54 3.55 -14.17
C LYS A 56 14.07 2.31 -13.40
N ALA A 57 12.99 2.43 -12.63
CA ALA A 57 12.37 1.30 -11.94
C ALA A 57 11.81 0.25 -12.92
N ALA A 58 11.15 0.67 -14.00
CA ALA A 58 10.65 -0.22 -15.04
C ALA A 58 11.79 -0.94 -15.78
N LEU A 59 12.86 -0.23 -16.15
CA LEU A 59 14.04 -0.82 -16.79
C LEU A 59 14.75 -1.81 -15.88
N LYS A 60 14.84 -1.55 -14.57
CA LYS A 60 15.37 -2.50 -13.59
C LYS A 60 14.57 -3.80 -13.60
N LYS A 61 13.23 -3.71 -13.54
CA LYS A 61 12.32 -4.86 -13.62
C LYS A 61 12.48 -5.65 -14.93
N LEU A 62 12.62 -4.97 -16.07
CA LEU A 62 12.86 -5.62 -17.36
C LEU A 62 14.21 -6.35 -17.41
N ARG A 63 15.25 -5.78 -16.80
CA ARG A 63 16.57 -6.42 -16.70
C ARG A 63 16.53 -7.65 -15.80
N GLU A 64 15.78 -7.61 -14.70
CA GLU A 64 15.54 -8.76 -13.84
C GLU A 64 14.86 -9.90 -14.63
N VAL A 65 13.82 -9.61 -15.42
CA VAL A 65 13.20 -10.58 -16.35
C VAL A 65 14.21 -11.17 -17.34
N GLY A 66 14.99 -10.32 -18.00
CA GLY A 66 15.97 -10.74 -18.99
C GLY A 66 17.10 -11.60 -18.40
N ALA A 67 17.40 -11.44 -17.10
CA ALA A 67 18.37 -12.25 -16.36
C ALA A 67 17.79 -13.61 -15.88
N GLY A 68 16.56 -13.94 -16.25
CA GLY A 68 15.88 -15.17 -15.81
C GLY A 68 15.21 -15.06 -14.43
N ASN A 69 15.24 -13.89 -13.79
CA ASN A 69 14.48 -13.67 -12.57
C ASN A 69 13.01 -13.46 -12.95
N THR A 70 12.13 -14.33 -12.47
CA THR A 70 10.69 -14.18 -12.69
C THR A 70 10.17 -12.91 -12.02
N LEU A 71 9.32 -12.12 -12.71
CA LEU A 71 8.47 -11.06 -12.11
C LEU A 71 7.43 -11.70 -11.18
N ALA A 72 7.90 -12.32 -10.09
CA ALA A 72 7.10 -13.21 -9.27
C ALA A 72 6.03 -12.46 -8.47
N ALA A 73 6.30 -11.21 -8.08
CA ALA A 73 5.52 -10.55 -7.03
C ALA A 73 4.10 -10.09 -7.45
N ASP A 74 3.79 -10.03 -8.76
CA ASP A 74 2.46 -9.58 -9.24
C ASP A 74 1.76 -10.54 -10.23
N VAL A 75 2.43 -11.59 -10.74
CA VAL A 75 1.82 -12.56 -11.69
C VAL A 75 1.70 -13.97 -11.12
N ARG A 76 2.46 -14.34 -10.07
CA ARG A 76 2.21 -15.61 -9.36
C ARG A 76 1.00 -15.43 -8.44
N ARG A 77 0.07 -16.39 -8.48
CA ARG A 77 -0.88 -16.57 -7.37
C ARG A 77 -0.02 -16.88 -6.15
N LEU A 78 0.02 -15.97 -5.19
CA LEU A 78 0.72 -16.18 -3.91
C LEU A 78 0.20 -17.49 -3.30
N ALA A 79 1.12 -18.33 -2.82
CA ALA A 79 0.82 -19.56 -2.11
C ALA A 79 1.22 -19.42 -0.63
N PRO A 80 0.42 -18.71 0.19
CA PRO A 80 0.64 -18.66 1.63
C PRO A 80 0.29 -20.00 2.30
N HIS A 81 0.73 -20.18 3.56
CA HIS A 81 0.20 -21.23 4.42
C HIS A 81 -1.34 -21.18 4.47
N ALA A 82 -1.98 -22.34 4.52
CA ALA A 82 -3.44 -22.44 4.48
C ALA A 82 -4.09 -21.76 5.70
N GLU A 83 -3.49 -21.92 6.88
CA GLU A 83 -3.93 -21.32 8.13
C GLU A 83 -3.87 -19.78 8.07
N ASP A 84 -2.77 -19.24 7.54
CA ASP A 84 -2.60 -17.81 7.33
C ASP A 84 -3.59 -17.28 6.30
N ALA A 85 -3.82 -18.03 5.22
CA ALA A 85 -4.77 -17.66 4.18
C ALA A 85 -6.17 -17.43 4.75
N ILE A 86 -6.61 -18.30 5.65
CA ILE A 86 -7.90 -18.20 6.33
C ILE A 86 -7.92 -16.96 7.22
N LEU A 87 -6.95 -16.84 8.14
CA LEU A 87 -6.90 -15.74 9.11
C LEU A 87 -6.86 -14.36 8.43
N ILE A 88 -6.03 -14.20 7.40
CA ILE A 88 -5.87 -12.93 6.67
C ILE A 88 -7.14 -12.60 5.87
N ARG A 89 -7.82 -13.59 5.28
CA ARG A 89 -9.08 -13.36 4.55
C ARG A 89 -10.21 -12.95 5.47
N MET A 90 -10.33 -13.62 6.62
CA MET A 90 -11.31 -13.27 7.64
C MET A 90 -11.11 -11.84 8.16
N TRP A 91 -9.85 -11.46 8.45
CA TRP A 91 -9.49 -10.09 8.81
C TRP A 91 -9.88 -9.10 7.71
N ALA A 92 -9.50 -9.37 6.46
CA ALA A 92 -9.78 -8.48 5.34
C ALA A 92 -11.29 -8.30 5.11
N ALA A 93 -12.09 -9.36 5.26
CA ALA A 93 -13.54 -9.28 5.16
C ALA A 93 -14.12 -8.43 6.30
N ALA A 94 -13.65 -8.63 7.53
CA ALA A 94 -14.09 -7.86 8.70
C ALA A 94 -13.77 -6.36 8.56
N GLU A 95 -12.54 -6.01 8.16
CA GLU A 95 -12.15 -4.61 7.96
C GLU A 95 -12.96 -3.95 6.84
N LYS A 96 -13.18 -4.65 5.73
CA LYS A 96 -13.99 -4.12 4.61
C LYS A 96 -15.43 -3.87 5.03
N ALA A 97 -16.00 -4.71 5.89
CA ALA A 97 -17.34 -4.52 6.41
C ALA A 97 -17.50 -3.29 7.33
N THR A 98 -16.40 -2.70 7.82
CA THR A 98 -16.46 -1.48 8.66
C THR A 98 -16.62 -0.19 7.85
N ASP A 99 -16.31 -0.20 6.55
CA ASP A 99 -16.20 0.99 5.69
C ASP A 99 -15.26 2.11 6.20
N ARG A 100 -14.42 1.84 7.21
CA ARG A 100 -13.50 2.82 7.80
C ARG A 100 -12.22 3.00 7.00
N ILE A 101 -11.82 1.98 6.25
CA ILE A 101 -10.56 1.92 5.51
C ILE A 101 -10.89 1.63 4.04
N ASP A 102 -10.25 2.34 3.12
CA ASP A 102 -10.36 2.08 1.68
C ASP A 102 -10.09 0.58 1.40
N PRO A 103 -11.02 -0.14 0.73
CA PRO A 103 -10.82 -1.54 0.36
C PRO A 103 -9.50 -1.83 -0.37
N LYS A 104 -8.99 -0.90 -1.19
CA LYS A 104 -7.69 -1.03 -1.86
C LYS A 104 -6.52 -1.02 -0.88
N THR A 105 -6.65 -0.29 0.22
CA THR A 105 -5.66 -0.27 1.29
C THR A 105 -5.65 -1.62 2.01
N ILE A 106 -6.82 -2.20 2.27
CA ILE A 106 -6.95 -3.54 2.85
C ILE A 106 -6.32 -4.59 1.92
N ASP A 107 -6.62 -4.55 0.62
CA ASP A 107 -6.04 -5.47 -0.37
C ASP A 107 -4.50 -5.41 -0.41
N ARG A 108 -3.91 -4.21 -0.27
CA ARG A 108 -2.45 -4.04 -0.20
C ARG A 108 -1.86 -4.66 1.07
N GLN A 109 -2.54 -4.53 2.21
CA GLN A 109 -2.12 -5.14 3.48
C GLN A 109 -2.22 -6.67 3.39
N THR A 110 -3.34 -7.20 2.89
CA THR A 110 -3.54 -8.62 2.61
C THR A 110 -2.42 -9.20 1.75
N ARG A 111 -2.10 -8.53 0.64
CA ARG A 111 -1.02 -8.97 -0.27
C ARG A 111 0.35 -9.00 0.42
N ARG A 112 0.67 -8.04 1.29
CA ARG A 112 1.93 -8.04 2.06
C ARG A 112 1.99 -9.22 3.03
N MET A 113 0.91 -9.47 3.77
CA MET A 113 0.85 -10.61 4.70
C MET A 113 0.91 -11.96 3.96
N PHE A 114 0.30 -12.09 2.78
CA PHE A 114 0.45 -13.28 1.94
C PHE A 114 1.88 -13.49 1.43
N ARG A 115 2.62 -12.42 1.10
CA ARG A 115 4.03 -12.55 0.72
C ARG A 115 4.91 -12.99 1.88
N LEU A 116 4.66 -12.49 3.10
CA LEU A 116 5.34 -13.00 4.29
C LEU A 116 5.02 -14.49 4.50
N SER A 117 3.75 -14.88 4.42
CA SER A 117 3.35 -16.28 4.62
C SER A 117 3.94 -17.22 3.56
N GLU A 118 3.94 -16.82 2.28
CA GLU A 118 4.62 -17.57 1.22
C GLU A 118 6.13 -17.66 1.48
N TRP A 119 6.76 -16.56 1.90
CA TRP A 119 8.20 -16.56 2.25
C TRP A 119 8.48 -17.51 3.42
N LEU A 120 7.65 -17.51 4.48
CA LEU A 120 7.78 -18.47 5.58
C LEU A 120 7.71 -19.90 5.06
N GLN A 121 6.76 -20.19 4.17
CA GLN A 121 6.60 -21.51 3.58
C GLN A 121 7.80 -21.93 2.74
N THR A 122 8.39 -21.04 1.94
CA THR A 122 9.57 -21.36 1.13
C THR A 122 10.86 -21.50 1.94
N HIS A 123 10.87 -21.03 3.19
CA HIS A 123 12.00 -21.12 4.12
C HIS A 123 11.77 -22.16 5.22
N ASP A 124 10.81 -23.08 5.04
CA ASP A 124 10.45 -24.15 5.99
C ASP A 124 10.13 -23.62 7.40
N ARG A 125 9.59 -22.39 7.48
CA ARG A 125 9.16 -21.77 8.73
C ARG A 125 7.70 -22.10 9.03
N GLN A 126 7.32 -21.95 10.30
CA GLN A 126 5.94 -22.14 10.74
C GLN A 126 5.05 -20.94 10.34
N PRO A 127 3.74 -21.14 10.13
CA PRO A 127 2.80 -20.08 9.74
C PRO A 127 2.73 -18.92 10.73
N ILE A 128 2.16 -17.79 10.30
CA ILE A 128 1.87 -16.62 11.13
C ILE A 128 0.82 -16.95 12.20
N ALA A 129 -0.22 -17.70 11.80
CA ALA A 129 -1.33 -18.10 12.64
C ALA A 129 -0.84 -18.85 13.89
N GLY A 130 -1.28 -18.40 15.06
CA GLY A 130 -0.84 -18.96 16.36
C GLY A 130 0.56 -18.52 16.82
N ARG A 131 1.29 -17.75 16.02
CA ARG A 131 2.64 -17.26 16.33
C ARG A 131 2.76 -15.73 16.42
N LEU A 132 1.67 -14.98 16.23
CA LEU A 132 1.67 -13.50 16.21
C LEU A 132 2.29 -12.83 17.45
N SER A 133 2.21 -13.46 18.62
CA SER A 133 2.80 -12.96 19.86
C SER A 133 4.15 -13.61 20.23
N THR A 134 4.70 -14.44 19.35
CA THR A 134 5.91 -15.23 19.65
C THR A 134 7.18 -14.51 19.24
N PRO A 135 8.27 -14.61 20.03
CA PRO A 135 9.57 -14.07 19.63
C PRO A 135 10.11 -14.70 18.34
N GLY A 136 9.75 -15.97 18.06
CA GLY A 136 10.17 -16.67 16.84
C GLY A 136 9.66 -15.99 15.57
N LEU A 137 8.38 -15.57 15.54
CA LEU A 137 7.86 -14.84 14.38
C LEU A 137 8.55 -13.47 14.23
N ALA A 138 8.86 -12.79 15.33
CA ALA A 138 9.57 -11.50 15.25
C ALA A 138 10.94 -11.64 14.58
N GLN A 139 11.69 -12.70 14.89
CA GLN A 139 12.95 -13.00 14.21
C GLN A 139 12.76 -13.31 12.73
N ASP A 140 11.80 -14.17 12.39
CA ASP A 140 11.46 -14.51 11.00
C ASP A 140 11.09 -13.24 10.19
N VAL A 141 10.35 -12.30 10.80
CA VAL A 141 9.94 -11.05 10.17
C VAL A 141 11.10 -10.10 9.94
N GLU A 142 12.07 -10.01 10.86
CA GLU A 142 13.27 -9.19 10.64
C GLU A 142 14.14 -9.75 9.50
N GLU A 143 14.26 -11.07 9.38
CA GLU A 143 14.94 -11.72 8.26
C GLU A 143 14.21 -11.43 6.93
N TYR A 144 12.89 -11.63 6.88
CA TYR A 144 12.05 -11.27 5.73
C TYR A 144 12.22 -9.80 5.32
N LYS A 145 12.23 -8.87 6.29
CA LYS A 145 12.40 -7.43 6.03
C LYS A 145 13.77 -7.11 5.45
N HIS A 146 14.81 -7.76 5.95
CA HIS A 146 16.17 -7.58 5.45
C HIS A 146 16.30 -8.02 3.98
N GLU A 147 15.68 -9.14 3.60
CA GLU A 147 15.72 -9.66 2.23
C GLU A 147 14.84 -8.88 1.25
N THR A 148 13.64 -8.47 1.68
CA THR A 148 12.62 -7.92 0.77
C THR A 148 12.52 -6.39 0.80
N GLY A 149 13.01 -5.76 1.87
CA GLY A 149 12.83 -4.33 2.12
C GLY A 149 11.41 -3.93 2.52
N ASP A 150 10.54 -4.87 2.90
CA ASP A 150 9.15 -4.59 3.28
C ASP A 150 9.03 -3.99 4.69
N SER A 151 9.23 -2.67 4.80
CA SER A 151 9.14 -1.96 6.07
C SER A 151 7.74 -1.86 6.68
N LYS A 152 6.68 -2.19 5.92
CA LYS A 152 5.29 -1.98 6.35
C LYS A 152 4.66 -3.21 7.00
N ILE A 153 5.28 -4.37 6.88
CA ILE A 153 4.74 -5.64 7.36
C ILE A 153 4.42 -5.64 8.86
N ASN A 154 5.26 -5.00 9.70
CA ASN A 154 5.04 -4.93 11.14
C ASN A 154 3.69 -4.27 11.51
N ALA A 155 3.32 -3.18 10.82
CA ALA A 155 2.07 -2.50 11.09
C ALA A 155 0.85 -3.36 10.71
N ASP A 156 0.98 -4.15 9.65
CA ASP A 156 -0.08 -5.06 9.20
C ASP A 156 -0.22 -6.25 10.17
N LEU A 157 0.90 -6.80 10.68
CA LEU A 157 0.90 -7.87 11.69
C LEU A 157 0.29 -7.43 13.02
N VAL A 158 0.49 -6.17 13.45
CA VAL A 158 -0.17 -5.64 14.64
C VAL A 158 -1.69 -5.65 14.47
N ARG A 159 -2.21 -5.21 13.30
CA ARG A 159 -3.65 -5.26 13.01
C ARG A 159 -4.18 -6.69 12.99
N LEU A 160 -3.45 -7.59 12.34
CA LEU A 160 -3.82 -9.02 12.32
C LEU A 160 -3.85 -9.61 13.73
N GLY A 161 -2.92 -9.23 14.59
CA GLY A 161 -2.86 -9.65 16.00
C GLY A 161 -4.05 -9.16 16.81
N LEU A 162 -4.44 -7.90 16.67
CA LEU A 162 -5.65 -7.35 17.30
C LEU A 162 -6.91 -8.09 16.86
N TYR A 163 -7.00 -8.42 15.58
CA TYR A 163 -8.11 -9.22 15.06
C TYR A 163 -8.14 -10.64 15.61
N GLN A 164 -6.98 -11.31 15.71
CA GLN A 164 -6.90 -12.64 16.32
C GLN A 164 -7.33 -12.60 17.79
N GLN A 165 -6.88 -11.60 18.56
CA GLN A 165 -7.31 -11.42 19.95
C GLN A 165 -8.82 -11.22 20.08
N LEU A 166 -9.43 -10.44 19.17
CA LEU A 166 -10.89 -10.27 19.14
C LEU A 166 -11.61 -11.60 18.88
N LEU A 167 -11.11 -12.43 17.96
CA LEU A 167 -11.67 -13.75 17.70
C LEU A 167 -11.56 -14.68 18.91
N GLU A 168 -10.42 -14.66 19.60
CA GLU A 168 -10.19 -15.45 20.82
C GLU A 168 -11.11 -15.00 21.96
N ALA A 169 -11.29 -13.69 22.14
CA ALA A 169 -12.23 -13.13 23.11
C ALA A 169 -13.68 -13.52 22.79
N ASN A 170 -14.10 -13.42 21.52
CA ASN A 170 -15.43 -13.83 21.09
C ASN A 170 -15.69 -15.32 21.36
N ARG A 171 -14.70 -16.18 21.08
CA ARG A 171 -14.78 -17.62 21.40
C ARG A 171 -14.90 -17.87 22.90
N ALA A 172 -14.14 -17.16 23.73
CA ALA A 172 -14.23 -17.26 25.19
C ALA A 172 -15.63 -16.84 25.72
N LEU A 173 -16.31 -15.95 25.00
CA LEU A 173 -17.67 -15.50 25.30
C LEU A 173 -18.77 -16.34 24.63
N GLY A 174 -18.42 -17.42 23.91
CA GLY A 174 -19.37 -18.27 23.20
C GLY A 174 -20.03 -17.63 21.97
N LEU A 175 -19.47 -16.53 21.46
CA LEU A 175 -19.96 -15.84 20.28
C LEU A 175 -19.34 -16.46 19.01
N PRO A 176 -20.15 -16.82 18.01
CA PRO A 176 -19.64 -17.45 16.80
C PRO A 176 -18.88 -16.43 15.93
N PRO A 177 -17.87 -16.87 15.15
CA PRO A 177 -17.16 -16.00 14.24
C PRO A 177 -18.10 -15.44 13.14
N PRO A 178 -17.76 -14.27 12.56
CA PRO A 178 -18.64 -13.52 11.66
C PRO A 178 -19.08 -14.25 10.38
N GLU A 179 -18.42 -15.35 9.99
CA GLU A 179 -18.83 -16.16 8.82
C GLU A 179 -20.13 -16.96 9.05
N SER A 180 -20.53 -17.17 10.31
CA SER A 180 -21.75 -17.92 10.66
C SER A 180 -23.07 -17.17 10.39
N LEU A 181 -23.03 -15.91 9.93
CA LEU A 181 -24.22 -15.09 9.68
C LEU A 181 -24.76 -15.17 8.25
N THR A 182 -24.25 -16.06 7.39
CA THR A 182 -24.69 -16.22 5.99
C THR A 182 -25.58 -17.44 5.72
N GLU A 183 -26.13 -18.07 6.75
CA GLU A 183 -27.23 -19.03 6.61
C GLU A 183 -28.43 -18.60 7.46
N LYS A 184 -29.24 -17.67 6.93
CA LYS A 184 -30.65 -17.58 7.31
C LYS A 184 -31.50 -17.10 6.13
N GLY A 185 -32.36 -18.02 5.67
CA GLY A 185 -33.71 -17.74 5.15
C GLY A 185 -33.80 -17.43 3.67
#